data_AF-A0A1Z8YX95-F1
#
_entry.id   AF-A0A1Z8YX95-F1
#
_cell.length_a   1.000
_cell.length_b   1.000
_cell.length_c   1.000
_cell.angle_alpha   90.00
_cell.angle_beta   90.00
_cell.angle_gamma   90.00
#
_symmetry.space_group_name_H-M   'P 1'
#
loop_
_entity.id
_entity.type
_entity.pdbx_description
1 polymer ?
#
loop_
_entity_poly.entity_id
_entity_poly.type
_entity_poly.pdbx_seq_one_letter_code
_entity_poly.pdbx_strand_id
1 'polypeptide(L)'
;MRVMGAETDLATGTTKFTTAGAVRVSNTSGTAGLVTVRNAADDGDVGTIRVQGNSAIVISLGTGEGLRGATTMKGTQIVASGF
;
A
#
# COMPACT_ATOMS: atom_id res chain seq x y z
N MET A 1 11.51 -10.60 4.60
CA MET A 1 11.23 -9.17 4.37
C MET A 1 12.48 -8.35 4.64
N ARG A 2 12.81 -7.39 3.76
CA ARG A 2 13.83 -6.35 4.01
C ARG A 2 13.21 -4.97 3.79
N VAL A 3 13.44 -4.01 4.68
CA VAL A 3 12.98 -2.61 4.53
C VAL A 3 13.85 -1.87 3.50
N MET A 4 13.23 -1.07 2.63
CA MET A 4 13.90 -0.37 1.53
C MET A 4 13.78 1.16 1.59
N GLY A 5 12.98 1.70 2.52
CA GLY A 5 12.77 3.14 2.66
C GLY A 5 12.03 3.49 3.94
N ALA A 6 11.78 4.80 4.14
CA ALA A 6 10.99 5.31 5.25
C ALA A 6 9.50 4.96 5.09
N GLU A 7 8.75 5.09 6.20
CA GLU A 7 7.28 5.07 6.16
C GLU A 7 6.76 6.31 5.41
N THR A 8 5.64 6.15 4.68
CA THR A 8 5.03 7.23 3.90
C THR A 8 3.50 7.12 3.93
N ASP A 9 2.84 8.24 4.15
CA ASP A 9 1.38 8.38 4.10
C ASP A 9 0.81 8.03 2.72
N LEU A 10 -0.22 7.19 2.70
CA LEU A 10 -1.09 7.08 1.54
C LEU A 10 -1.99 8.32 1.43
N ALA A 11 -2.46 8.59 0.22
CA ALA A 11 -3.45 9.64 -0.04
C ALA A 11 -4.54 9.11 -0.99
N THR A 12 -5.77 9.60 -0.84
CA THR A 12 -6.93 9.12 -1.61
C THR A 12 -6.85 9.51 -3.08
N GLY A 13 -6.27 10.68 -3.38
CA GLY A 13 -6.10 11.23 -4.73
C GLY A 13 -4.68 11.11 -5.31
N THR A 14 -3.77 10.32 -4.73
CA THR A 14 -2.40 10.22 -5.23
C THR A 14 -1.84 8.81 -5.07
N THR A 15 -1.54 8.14 -6.18
CA THR A 15 -0.88 6.84 -6.19
C THR A 15 0.51 6.95 -5.56
N LYS A 16 0.81 6.06 -4.63
CA LYS A 16 2.14 5.88 -4.01
C LYS A 16 2.71 4.52 -4.39
N PHE A 17 4.03 4.38 -4.23
CA PHE A 17 4.75 3.10 -4.40
C PHE A 17 4.72 2.48 -5.82
N THR A 18 4.54 3.28 -6.87
CA THR A 18 4.49 2.83 -8.29
C THR A 18 5.74 2.11 -8.79
N THR A 19 6.85 2.18 -8.05
CA THR A 19 8.13 1.51 -8.34
C THR A 19 8.47 0.40 -7.35
N ALA A 20 7.56 0.05 -6.43
CA ALA A 20 7.77 -1.00 -5.45
C ALA A 20 7.21 -2.34 -5.94
N GLY A 21 7.95 -3.44 -5.76
CA GLY A 21 7.40 -4.80 -5.93
C GLY A 21 6.61 -5.31 -4.72
N ALA A 22 6.79 -4.68 -3.55
CA ALA A 22 5.98 -4.97 -2.37
C ALA A 22 5.99 -3.80 -1.37
N VAL A 23 4.90 -3.65 -0.63
CA VAL A 23 4.70 -2.63 0.40
C VAL A 23 4.13 -3.29 1.65
N ARG A 24 4.72 -3.02 2.81
CA ARG A 24 4.05 -3.29 4.09
C ARG A 24 3.15 -2.10 4.41
N VAL A 25 1.85 -2.35 4.50
CA VAL A 25 0.83 -1.35 4.81
C VAL A 25 0.42 -1.49 6.27
N SER A 26 0.54 -0.41 7.04
CA SER A 26 0.09 -0.29 8.42
C SER A 26 -1.13 0.63 8.50
N ASN A 27 -2.16 0.25 9.24
CA ASN A 27 -3.27 1.14 9.59
C ASN A 27 -3.04 1.69 11.01
N THR A 28 -2.83 3.01 11.13
CA THR A 28 -2.63 3.69 12.41
C THR A 28 -3.93 4.19 13.04
N SER A 29 -5.08 3.95 12.40
CA SER A 29 -6.40 4.17 13.01
C SER A 29 -6.78 2.99 13.90
N GLY A 30 -7.47 3.27 15.01
CA GLY A 30 -8.15 2.24 15.81
C GLY A 30 -9.32 1.56 15.11
N THR A 31 -9.75 2.07 13.95
CA THR A 31 -10.82 1.51 13.12
C THR A 31 -10.29 0.92 11.81
N ALA A 32 -11.02 -0.06 11.25
CA ALA A 32 -10.71 -0.60 9.94
C ALA A 32 -10.83 0.47 8.83
N GLY A 33 -9.97 0.39 7.82
CA GLY A 33 -10.04 1.23 6.64
C GLY A 33 -9.73 0.45 5.36
N LEU A 34 -9.76 1.15 4.23
CA LEU A 34 -9.47 0.59 2.91
C LEU A 34 -8.14 1.14 2.37
N VAL A 35 -7.39 0.26 1.71
CA VAL A 35 -6.34 0.62 0.75
C VAL A 35 -6.81 0.22 -0.64
N THR A 36 -6.64 1.11 -1.60
CA THR A 36 -7.05 0.91 -2.99
C THR A 36 -5.83 0.62 -3.85
N VAL A 37 -5.91 -0.42 -4.68
CA VAL A 37 -4.85 -0.83 -5.60
C VAL A 37 -5.13 -0.24 -6.97
N ARG A 38 -4.11 0.41 -7.58
CA ARG A 38 -4.18 1.03 -8.91
C ARG A 38 -3.36 0.23 -9.92
N ASN A 39 -3.86 0.12 -11.14
CA ASN A 39 -3.12 -0.49 -12.25
C ASN A 39 -2.01 0.45 -12.77
N ALA A 40 -1.12 -0.11 -13.59
CA ALA A 40 -0.03 0.62 -14.24
C ALA A 40 -0.38 1.30 -15.57
N ALA A 41 -1.54 0.98 -16.17
CA ALA A 41 -1.86 1.30 -17.57
C ALA A 41 -2.54 2.66 -17.75
N ASP A 42 -3.54 2.95 -16.93
CA ASP A 42 -4.31 4.20 -16.92
C ASP A 42 -4.40 4.83 -15.52
N ASP A 43 -3.63 4.29 -14.56
CA ASP A 43 -3.68 4.66 -13.15
C ASP A 43 -5.12 4.52 -12.58
N GLY A 44 -5.86 3.50 -13.06
CA GLY A 44 -7.25 3.16 -12.70
C GLY A 44 -7.39 2.22 -11.49
N ASP A 45 -8.57 2.18 -10.86
CA ASP A 45 -8.84 1.35 -9.68
C ASP A 45 -9.05 -0.13 -10.04
N VAL A 46 -8.23 -1.02 -9.48
CA VAL A 46 -8.34 -2.48 -9.67
C VAL A 46 -9.18 -3.13 -8.55
N GLY A 47 -9.08 -2.60 -7.33
CA GLY A 47 -9.82 -3.13 -6.19
C GLY A 47 -9.43 -2.47 -4.86
N THR A 48 -10.09 -2.90 -3.78
CA THR A 48 -9.79 -2.44 -2.42
C THR A 48 -9.50 -3.61 -1.48
N ILE A 49 -8.61 -3.38 -0.52
CA ILE A 49 -8.25 -4.32 0.54
C ILE A 49 -8.58 -3.66 1.87
N ARG A 50 -9.34 -4.36 2.73
CA ARG A 50 -9.63 -3.90 4.08
C ARG A 50 -8.47 -4.23 5.02
N VAL A 51 -7.94 -3.21 5.69
CA VAL A 51 -6.94 -3.35 6.76
C VAL A 51 -7.62 -3.03 8.09
N GLN A 52 -7.58 -3.95 9.04
CA GLN A 52 -8.15 -3.75 10.37
C GLN A 52 -7.44 -2.62 11.13
N GLY A 53 -8.08 -2.09 12.18
CA GLY A 53 -7.46 -1.08 13.04
C GLY A 53 -6.19 -1.59 13.71
N ASN A 54 -5.22 -0.70 13.93
CA ASN A 54 -3.91 -0.98 14.55
C ASN A 54 -3.16 -2.22 13.98
N SER A 55 -3.44 -2.57 12.73
CA SER A 55 -2.96 -3.80 12.08
C SER A 55 -2.11 -3.50 10.85
N ALA A 56 -1.36 -4.48 10.36
CA ALA A 56 -0.56 -4.34 9.15
C ALA A 56 -0.63 -5.59 8.26
N ILE A 57 -0.51 -5.39 6.95
CA ILE A 57 -0.45 -6.44 5.92
C ILE A 57 0.73 -6.19 4.98
N VAL A 58 1.08 -7.18 4.17
CA VAL A 58 1.98 -7.01 3.03
C VAL A 58 1.16 -7.12 1.75
N ILE A 59 1.36 -6.19 0.83
CA ILE A 59 0.79 -6.20 -0.52
C ILE A 59 1.96 -6.33 -1.50
N SER A 60 1.94 -7.39 -2.30
CA SER A 60 2.80 -7.52 -3.49
C SER A 60 2.19 -6.70 -4.64
N LEU A 61 3.02 -6.07 -5.45
CA LEU A 61 2.62 -5.19 -6.54
C LEU A 61 3.29 -5.61 -7.85
N GLY A 62 2.54 -5.53 -8.95
CA GLY A 62 3.07 -5.57 -10.29
C GLY A 62 3.85 -4.30 -10.65
N THR A 63 4.64 -4.36 -11.72
CA THR A 63 5.41 -3.20 -12.20
C THR A 63 4.48 -2.05 -12.59
N GLY A 64 4.64 -0.89 -11.96
CA GLY A 64 3.84 0.31 -12.21
C GLY A 64 2.53 0.37 -11.41
N GLU A 65 2.12 -0.71 -10.74
CA GLU A 65 0.97 -0.68 -9.84
C GLU A 65 1.29 0.11 -8.57
N GLY A 66 0.27 0.66 -7.90
CA GLY A 66 0.48 1.42 -6.69
C GLY A 66 -0.73 1.49 -5.77
N LEU A 67 -0.56 2.21 -4.67
CA LEU A 67 -1.50 2.22 -3.55
C LEU A 67 -2.04 3.63 -3.28
N ARG A 68 -3.34 3.69 -2.97
CA ARG A 68 -4.05 4.88 -2.45
C ARG A 68 -4.79 4.54 -1.16
N GLY A 69 -5.09 5.53 -0.34
CA GLY A 69 -5.73 5.32 0.97
C GLY A 69 -5.82 6.60 1.79
N ALA A 70 -6.45 6.54 2.97
CA ALA A 70 -6.40 7.66 3.92
C ALA A 70 -4.97 7.84 4.47
N THR A 71 -4.64 9.02 5.00
CA THR A 71 -3.32 9.30 5.63
C THR A 71 -3.06 8.52 6.91
N THR A 72 -4.09 7.88 7.48
CA THR A 72 -3.97 6.87 8.54
C THR A 72 -3.48 5.50 8.03
N MET A 73 -3.47 5.29 6.71
CA MET A 73 -2.78 4.17 6.07
C MET A 73 -1.37 4.61 5.70
N LYS A 74 -0.40 3.87 6.21
CA LYS A 74 1.03 4.12 5.99
C LYS A 74 1.62 2.96 5.20
N GLY A 75 2.41 3.26 4.17
CA GLY A 75 3.20 2.26 3.46
C GLY A 75 4.67 2.34 3.81
N THR A 76 5.35 1.21 3.82
CA THR A 76 6.82 1.11 3.77
C THR A 76 7.20 0.19 2.62
N GLN A 77 8.04 0.67 1.70
CA GLN A 77 8.56 -0.19 0.64
C GLN A 77 9.44 -1.29 1.24
N ILE A 78 9.21 -2.53 0.79
CA ILE A 78 9.97 -3.69 1.23
C ILE A 78 10.39 -4.55 0.04
N VAL A 79 11.41 -5.38 0.24
CA VAL A 79 11.56 -6.61 -0.53
C VAL A 79 10.79 -7.70 0.21
N ALA A 80 9.71 -8.18 -0.40
CA ALA A 80 9.06 -9.42 -0.03
C ALA A 80 9.96 -10.61 -0.43
N SER A 81 10.00 -11.64 0.41
CA SER A 81 10.89 -12.79 0.23
C SER A 81 10.11 -14.07 0.53
N GLY A 82 9.88 -14.91 -0.49
CA GLY A 82 9.15 -16.17 -0.36
C GLY A 82 7.63 -16.06 -0.61
N PHE A 83 7.25 -15.43 -1.72
CA PHE A 83 5.95 -15.64 -2.37
C PHE A 83 6.19 -16.43 -3.66
#